data_AF-A0AAV6TVB6-F1
#
_entry.id   AF-A0AAV6TVB6-F1
#
_cell.length_a   1.000
_cell.length_b   1.000
_cell.length_c   1.000
_cell.angle_alpha   90.00
_cell.angle_beta   90.00
_cell.angle_gamma   90.00
#
_symmetry.space_group_name_H-M   'P 1'
#
loop_
_entity.id
_entity.type
_entity.pdbx_description
1 polymer ?
#
loop_
_entity_poly.entity_id
_entity_poly.type
_entity_poly.pdbx_seq_one_letter_code
_entity_poly.pdbx_strand_id
1 'polypeptide(L)'
;MIEKLLNKCPANYALVRNASCLDPRLMAEDAPKCTSRFKRVLSYLSQIKKVKDENCDSIFLEYNAFLEDEVKKFSNEFKDFDPSKNRLDEFLGLHLSVQKYTKVWEVVKIVLLFSHGQASVERGFSVNKAIEVENLKENSYVSQRLVYDYAKTYTHLHDFEITNDMRKSVSSARLKYEHYLEEQRQLQKTTSAQNKRKLVLEEEEVLYRT
;
A
#
# COMPACT_ATOMS: atom_id res chain seq x y z
N MET A 1 -14.70 13.64 -6.09
CA MET A 1 -13.80 13.05 -5.07
C MET A 1 -14.06 11.55 -4.92
N ILE A 2 -15.32 11.12 -4.75
CA ILE A 2 -15.75 9.70 -4.70
C ILE A 2 -15.30 8.91 -5.93
N GLU A 3 -15.44 9.47 -7.13
CA GLU A 3 -15.07 8.81 -8.39
C GLU A 3 -13.56 8.52 -8.52
N LYS A 4 -12.69 9.43 -8.03
CA LYS A 4 -11.24 9.19 -7.96
C LYS A 4 -10.88 8.15 -6.90
N LEU A 5 -11.67 8.07 -5.82
CA LEU A 5 -11.53 7.11 -4.74
C LEU A 5 -11.94 5.69 -5.22
N LEU A 6 -13.01 5.61 -6.00
CA LEU A 6 -13.44 4.39 -6.68
C LEU A 6 -12.43 3.95 -7.73
N ASN A 7 -11.91 4.85 -8.57
CA ASN A 7 -10.88 4.51 -9.57
C ASN A 7 -9.58 3.95 -8.95
N LYS A 8 -9.23 4.39 -7.74
CA LYS A 8 -8.08 3.88 -6.98
C LYS A 8 -8.43 2.71 -6.05
N CYS A 9 -9.69 2.28 -6.01
CA CYS A 9 -10.12 1.20 -5.13
C CYS A 9 -9.44 -0.11 -5.54
N PRO A 10 -8.81 -0.85 -4.60
CA PRO A 10 -8.24 -2.17 -4.88
C PRO A 10 -9.24 -3.14 -5.53
N ALA A 11 -10.54 -2.99 -5.24
CA ALA A 11 -11.60 -3.79 -5.83
C ALA A 11 -11.80 -3.57 -7.35
N ASN A 12 -11.23 -2.53 -7.95
CA ASN A 12 -11.25 -2.35 -9.40
C ASN A 12 -10.30 -3.30 -10.12
N TYR A 13 -9.23 -3.75 -9.45
CA TYR A 13 -8.26 -4.66 -10.04
C TYR A 13 -8.83 -6.08 -10.09
N ALA A 14 -8.87 -6.65 -11.30
CA ALA A 14 -9.38 -8.00 -11.52
C ALA A 14 -8.64 -9.05 -10.67
N LEU A 15 -7.31 -8.90 -10.50
CA LEU A 15 -6.51 -9.77 -9.65
C LEU A 15 -7.02 -9.76 -8.20
N VAL A 16 -7.21 -8.57 -7.61
CA VAL A 16 -7.64 -8.41 -6.21
C VAL A 16 -9.03 -8.99 -5.99
N ARG A 17 -9.98 -8.75 -6.91
CA ARG A 17 -11.32 -9.34 -6.82
C ARG A 17 -11.27 -10.87 -6.83
N ASN A 18 -10.46 -11.46 -7.70
CA ASN A 18 -10.38 -12.91 -7.83
C ASN A 18 -9.46 -13.55 -6.77
N ALA A 19 -8.55 -12.81 -6.14
CA ALA A 19 -7.69 -13.29 -5.04
C ALA A 19 -8.49 -13.74 -3.80
N SER A 20 -9.77 -13.36 -3.70
CA SER A 20 -10.70 -13.92 -2.72
C SER A 20 -10.87 -15.44 -2.79
N CYS A 21 -10.43 -16.11 -3.88
CA CYS A 21 -10.30 -17.57 -3.90
C CYS A 21 -9.31 -18.11 -2.86
N LEU A 22 -8.48 -17.24 -2.26
CA LEU A 22 -7.56 -17.59 -1.18
C LEU A 22 -8.14 -17.39 0.23
N ASP A 23 -9.40 -16.94 0.37
CA ASP A 23 -10.06 -16.85 1.68
C ASP A 23 -10.46 -18.26 2.16
N PRO A 24 -9.91 -18.74 3.30
CA PRO A 24 -10.19 -20.09 3.81
C PRO A 24 -11.69 -20.38 3.98
N ARG A 25 -12.46 -19.36 4.39
CA ARG A 25 -13.90 -19.51 4.62
C ARG A 25 -14.63 -19.75 3.31
N LEU A 26 -14.27 -19.01 2.27
CA LEU A 26 -14.84 -19.18 0.92
C LEU A 26 -14.42 -20.49 0.28
N MET A 27 -13.21 -20.98 0.56
CA MET A 27 -12.77 -22.29 0.09
C MET A 27 -13.64 -23.42 0.66
N ALA A 28 -14.03 -23.32 1.94
CA ALA A 28 -14.86 -24.33 2.61
C ALA A 28 -16.36 -24.19 2.33
N GLU A 29 -16.85 -22.99 2.01
CA GLU A 29 -18.25 -22.72 1.71
C GLU A 29 -18.60 -22.96 0.22
N ASP A 30 -17.76 -22.51 -0.70
CA ASP A 30 -18.03 -22.52 -2.15
C ASP A 30 -16.76 -22.78 -2.97
N ALA A 31 -16.32 -24.04 -2.95
CA ALA A 31 -15.18 -24.52 -3.72
C ALA A 31 -15.30 -24.25 -5.23
N PRO A 32 -16.45 -24.49 -5.91
CA PRO A 32 -16.58 -24.20 -7.35
C PRO A 32 -16.34 -22.74 -7.71
N LYS A 33 -16.83 -21.80 -6.88
CA LYS A 33 -16.59 -20.37 -7.07
C LYS A 33 -15.13 -20.02 -6.88
N CYS A 34 -14.47 -20.59 -5.87
CA CYS A 34 -13.03 -20.44 -5.65
C CYS A 34 -12.21 -20.96 -6.84
N THR A 35 -12.54 -22.13 -7.39
CA THR A 35 -11.94 -22.68 -8.62
C THR A 35 -12.09 -21.71 -9.81
N SER A 36 -13.28 -21.19 -10.04
CA SER A 36 -13.53 -20.26 -11.15
C SER A 36 -12.72 -18.96 -11.03
N ARG A 37 -12.56 -18.45 -9.80
CA ARG A 37 -11.77 -17.25 -9.48
C ARG A 37 -10.28 -17.52 -9.61
N PHE A 38 -9.81 -18.67 -9.12
CA PHE A 38 -8.41 -19.07 -9.24
C PHE A 38 -7.98 -19.23 -10.70
N LYS A 39 -8.85 -19.77 -11.57
CA LYS A 39 -8.60 -19.81 -13.02
C LYS A 39 -8.34 -18.41 -13.59
N ARG A 40 -9.13 -17.41 -13.18
CA ARG A 40 -8.94 -16.01 -13.61
C ARG A 40 -7.65 -15.41 -13.07
N VAL A 41 -7.24 -15.76 -11.85
CA VAL A 41 -5.94 -15.38 -11.28
C VAL A 41 -4.81 -15.97 -12.13
N LEU A 42 -4.86 -17.26 -12.45
CA LEU A 42 -3.85 -17.90 -13.31
C LEU A 42 -3.77 -17.26 -14.69
N SER A 43 -4.91 -17.00 -15.34
CA SER A 43 -4.92 -16.30 -16.64
C SER A 43 -4.28 -14.92 -16.56
N TYR A 44 -4.54 -14.17 -15.49
CA TYR A 44 -3.89 -12.87 -15.28
C TYR A 44 -2.38 -13.01 -15.07
N LEU A 45 -1.94 -13.97 -14.24
CA LEU A 45 -0.52 -14.22 -13.97
C LEU A 45 0.25 -14.72 -15.20
N SER A 46 -0.42 -15.46 -16.07
CA SER A 46 0.08 -15.89 -17.38
C SER A 46 0.28 -14.68 -18.32
N GLN A 47 -0.72 -13.80 -18.42
CA GLN A 47 -0.62 -12.58 -19.24
C GLN A 47 0.56 -11.69 -18.86
N ILE A 48 0.84 -11.54 -17.56
CA ILE A 48 1.99 -10.78 -17.05
C ILE A 48 3.30 -11.59 -17.03
N LYS A 49 3.30 -12.79 -17.61
CA LYS A 49 4.45 -13.71 -17.71
C LYS A 49 5.07 -14.09 -16.36
N LYS A 50 4.29 -14.08 -15.28
CA LYS A 50 4.71 -14.53 -13.94
C LYS A 50 4.53 -16.03 -13.76
N VAL A 51 3.60 -16.64 -14.50
CA VAL A 51 3.40 -18.08 -14.59
C VAL A 51 3.48 -18.48 -16.06
N LYS A 52 4.13 -19.60 -16.37
CA LYS A 52 4.17 -20.14 -17.74
C LYS A 52 2.85 -20.81 -18.08
N ASP A 53 2.35 -20.59 -19.29
CA ASP A 53 1.08 -21.16 -19.77
C ASP A 53 1.04 -22.69 -19.66
N GLU A 54 2.15 -23.35 -19.97
CA GLU A 54 2.34 -24.80 -19.86
C GLU A 54 2.09 -25.35 -18.45
N ASN A 55 2.33 -24.53 -17.42
CA ASN A 55 2.17 -24.93 -16.03
C ASN A 55 0.75 -24.66 -15.50
N CYS A 56 -0.05 -23.80 -16.17
CA CYS A 56 -1.34 -23.35 -15.67
C CYS A 56 -2.32 -24.51 -15.42
N ASP A 57 -2.41 -25.47 -16.34
CA ASP A 57 -3.32 -26.62 -16.17
C ASP A 57 -2.87 -27.51 -15.00
N SER A 58 -1.56 -27.72 -14.85
CA SER A 58 -1.03 -28.51 -13.73
C SER A 58 -1.29 -27.86 -12.38
N ILE A 59 -1.11 -26.54 -12.29
CA ILE A 59 -1.40 -25.76 -11.06
C ILE A 59 -2.90 -25.77 -10.76
N PHE A 60 -3.74 -25.67 -11.79
CA PHE A 60 -5.18 -25.67 -11.64
C PHE A 60 -5.71 -27.02 -11.14
N LEU A 61 -5.18 -28.13 -11.66
CA LEU A 61 -5.52 -29.48 -11.17
C LEU A 61 -5.10 -29.67 -9.72
N GLU A 62 -3.89 -29.22 -9.36
CA GLU A 62 -3.36 -29.28 -8.00
C GLU A 62 -4.20 -28.46 -7.01
N TYR A 63 -4.69 -27.29 -7.42
CA TYR A 63 -5.58 -26.46 -6.62
C TYR A 63 -6.95 -27.12 -6.40
N ASN A 64 -7.52 -27.77 -7.41
CA ASN A 64 -8.77 -28.53 -7.23
C ASN A 64 -8.58 -29.73 -6.29
N ALA A 65 -7.46 -30.44 -6.40
CA ALA A 65 -7.13 -31.52 -5.48
C ALA A 65 -6.97 -31.00 -4.04
N PHE A 66 -6.37 -29.82 -3.85
CA PHE A 66 -6.28 -29.18 -2.54
C PHE A 66 -7.65 -28.87 -1.93
N LEU A 67 -8.57 -28.29 -2.72
CA LEU A 67 -9.93 -28.00 -2.26
C LEU A 67 -10.72 -29.28 -1.90
N GLU A 68 -10.52 -30.36 -2.66
CA GLU A 68 -11.24 -31.62 -2.46
C GLU A 68 -10.66 -32.43 -1.28
N ASP A 69 -9.34 -32.48 -1.15
CA ASP A 69 -8.66 -33.36 -0.20
C ASP A 69 -8.39 -32.68 1.15
N GLU A 70 -7.77 -31.48 1.15
CA GLU A 70 -7.37 -30.80 2.39
C GLU A 70 -8.50 -29.96 2.96
N VAL A 71 -9.13 -29.12 2.14
CA VAL A 71 -10.14 -28.18 2.63
C VAL A 71 -11.38 -28.91 3.12
N LYS A 72 -11.79 -30.02 2.48
CA LYS A 72 -12.90 -30.83 3.00
C LYS A 72 -12.52 -31.57 4.28
N LYS A 73 -11.29 -32.11 4.36
CA LYS A 73 -10.80 -32.82 5.55
C LYS A 73 -10.70 -31.91 6.77
N PHE A 74 -10.25 -30.67 6.58
CA PHE A 74 -10.11 -29.66 7.62
C PHE A 74 -11.21 -28.60 7.55
N SER A 75 -12.41 -28.96 7.05
CA SER A 75 -13.47 -27.98 6.75
C SER A 75 -13.86 -27.10 7.93
N ASN A 76 -13.79 -27.60 9.16
CA ASN A 76 -14.10 -26.83 10.36
C ASN A 76 -13.05 -25.73 10.61
N GLU A 77 -11.76 -26.06 10.47
CA GLU A 77 -10.66 -25.10 10.65
C GLU A 77 -10.70 -23.97 9.60
N PHE A 78 -11.07 -24.30 8.36
CA PHE A 78 -11.23 -23.33 7.29
C PHE A 78 -12.44 -22.40 7.49
N LYS A 79 -13.55 -22.92 8.05
CA LYS A 79 -14.75 -22.12 8.36
C LYS A 79 -14.56 -21.22 9.59
N ASP A 80 -13.86 -21.71 10.59
CA ASP A 80 -13.59 -21.00 11.84
C ASP A 80 -12.39 -20.03 11.73
N PHE A 81 -11.80 -19.90 10.53
CA PHE A 81 -10.70 -18.98 10.29
C PHE A 81 -11.13 -17.53 10.54
N ASP A 82 -10.49 -16.90 11.53
CA ASP A 82 -10.68 -15.49 11.88
C ASP A 82 -9.49 -14.65 11.39
N PRO A 83 -9.67 -13.80 10.36
CA PRO A 83 -8.63 -12.90 9.86
C PRO A 83 -8.09 -11.91 10.89
N SER A 84 -8.81 -11.67 12.00
CA SER A 84 -8.37 -10.74 13.05
C SER A 84 -7.44 -11.39 14.08
N LYS A 85 -7.46 -12.73 14.17
CA LYS A 85 -6.67 -13.50 15.14
C LYS A 85 -5.53 -14.26 14.47
N ASN A 86 -5.75 -14.73 13.24
CA ASN A 86 -4.84 -15.62 12.55
C ASN A 86 -4.30 -14.97 11.27
N ARG A 87 -3.00 -15.19 11.03
CA ARG A 87 -2.32 -14.78 9.80
C ARG A 87 -2.63 -15.73 8.66
N LEU A 88 -3.09 -15.18 7.53
CA LEU A 88 -3.49 -15.97 6.37
C LEU A 88 -2.32 -16.74 5.73
N ASP A 89 -1.14 -16.12 5.68
CA ASP A 89 0.06 -16.71 5.10
C ASP A 89 0.59 -17.89 5.92
N GLU A 90 0.57 -17.78 7.25
CA GLU A 90 0.94 -18.87 8.15
C GLU A 90 -0.08 -20.03 8.05
N PHE A 91 -1.37 -19.71 8.08
CA PHE A 91 -2.45 -20.71 7.96
C PHE A 91 -2.38 -21.48 6.62
N LEU A 92 -2.35 -20.76 5.49
CA LEU A 92 -2.24 -21.41 4.18
C LEU A 92 -0.90 -22.13 4.02
N GLY A 93 0.18 -21.60 4.60
CA GLY A 93 1.47 -22.26 4.64
C GLY A 93 1.42 -23.65 5.29
N LEU A 94 0.68 -23.83 6.37
CA LEU A 94 0.54 -25.14 7.04
C LEU A 94 -0.08 -26.20 6.13
N HIS A 95 -1.08 -25.83 5.32
CA HIS A 95 -1.80 -26.78 4.46
C HIS A 95 -1.18 -26.92 3.05
N LEU A 96 -0.57 -25.86 2.51
CA LEU A 96 -0.03 -25.83 1.13
C LEU A 96 1.49 -26.11 1.05
N SER A 97 2.25 -25.97 2.16
CA SER A 97 3.69 -26.27 2.15
C SER A 97 4.01 -27.77 2.08
N VAL A 98 2.99 -28.63 2.20
CA VAL A 98 3.12 -30.06 1.97
C VAL A 98 3.62 -30.31 0.54
N GLN A 99 4.56 -31.25 0.36
CA GLN A 99 5.18 -31.61 -0.93
C GLN A 99 4.18 -31.82 -2.09
N LYS A 100 2.92 -32.12 -1.77
CA LYS A 100 1.82 -32.33 -2.72
C LYS A 100 1.33 -31.06 -3.43
N TYR A 101 1.40 -29.88 -2.81
CA TYR A 101 0.79 -28.63 -3.33
C TYR A 101 1.80 -27.51 -3.60
N THR A 102 3.03 -27.89 -3.95
CA THR A 102 4.15 -26.97 -4.11
C THR A 102 3.95 -25.93 -5.22
N LYS A 103 3.30 -26.29 -6.34
CA LYS A 103 3.12 -25.35 -7.46
C LYS A 103 2.03 -24.32 -7.14
N VAL A 104 0.97 -24.75 -6.46
CA VAL A 104 -0.06 -23.84 -5.94
C VAL A 104 0.54 -22.89 -4.93
N TRP A 105 1.41 -23.38 -4.04
CA TRP A 105 2.06 -22.56 -3.03
C TRP A 105 2.91 -21.44 -3.64
N GLU A 106 3.67 -21.71 -4.71
CA GLU A 106 4.42 -20.67 -5.43
C GLU A 106 3.52 -19.58 -6.01
N VAL A 107 2.35 -19.94 -6.55
CA VAL A 107 1.36 -18.97 -7.03
C VAL A 107 0.77 -18.16 -5.88
N VAL A 108 0.44 -18.81 -4.75
CA VAL A 108 -0.07 -18.15 -3.55
C VAL A 108 0.94 -17.14 -3.01
N LYS A 109 2.23 -17.48 -2.95
CA LYS A 109 3.30 -16.52 -2.59
C LYS A 109 3.28 -15.29 -3.50
N ILE A 110 3.19 -15.48 -4.81
CA ILE A 110 3.14 -14.36 -5.77
C ILE A 110 1.93 -13.46 -5.47
N VAL A 111 0.76 -14.04 -5.24
CA VAL A 111 -0.48 -13.29 -4.95
C VAL A 111 -0.39 -12.55 -3.62
N LEU A 112 0.12 -13.19 -2.56
CA LEU A 112 0.32 -12.58 -1.24
C LEU A 112 1.37 -11.46 -1.30
N LEU A 113 2.44 -11.62 -2.08
CA LEU A 113 3.46 -10.60 -2.30
C LEU A 113 2.92 -9.36 -3.02
N PHE A 114 1.99 -9.53 -3.98
CA PHE A 114 1.34 -8.38 -4.61
C PHE A 114 0.51 -7.54 -3.62
N SER A 115 0.00 -8.13 -2.54
CA SER A 115 -0.75 -7.38 -1.52
C SER A 115 0.12 -6.37 -0.75
N HIS A 116 1.43 -6.62 -0.67
CA HIS A 116 2.37 -5.73 0.03
C HIS A 116 2.62 -4.39 -0.69
N GLY A 117 2.12 -4.19 -1.91
CA GLY A 117 2.10 -2.87 -2.57
C GLY A 117 1.16 -1.86 -1.90
N GLN A 118 0.38 -2.27 -0.90
CA GLN A 118 -0.50 -1.44 -0.08
C GLN A 118 -0.30 -1.66 1.43
N ALA A 119 0.74 -2.40 1.85
CA ALA A 119 1.09 -2.48 3.26
C ALA A 119 1.36 -1.05 3.74
N SER A 120 0.56 -0.57 4.68
CA SER A 120 0.86 0.66 5.41
C SER A 120 2.30 0.51 5.90
N VAL A 121 3.15 1.41 5.44
CA VAL A 121 4.60 1.38 5.63
C VAL A 121 4.89 1.05 7.09
N GLU A 122 5.32 -0.17 7.38
CA GLU A 122 5.92 -0.49 8.67
C GLU A 122 7.04 0.54 8.84
N ARG A 123 7.00 1.25 9.98
CA ARG A 123 7.85 2.39 10.35
C ARG A 123 9.35 2.04 10.29
N GLY A 124 9.91 1.89 9.09
CA GLY A 124 11.28 1.40 8.92
C GLY A 124 11.75 1.16 7.49
N PHE A 125 10.87 1.00 6.50
CA PHE A 125 11.30 0.96 5.10
C PHE A 125 11.51 2.36 4.55
N SER A 126 12.69 2.58 3.97
CA SER A 126 13.18 3.87 3.50
C SER A 126 12.10 4.61 2.71
N VAL A 127 11.88 5.87 3.11
CA VAL A 127 11.18 6.84 2.27
C VAL A 127 11.78 6.72 0.89
N ASN A 128 10.98 6.21 -0.05
CA ASN A 128 11.40 5.94 -1.40
C ASN A 128 11.70 7.30 -2.03
N LYS A 129 12.97 7.71 -1.97
CA LYS A 129 13.46 9.03 -2.40
C LYS A 129 13.15 9.33 -3.88
N ALA A 130 12.82 8.28 -4.64
CA ALA A 130 12.41 8.35 -6.03
C ALA A 130 10.92 8.70 -6.25
N ILE A 131 10.07 8.61 -5.22
CA ILE A 131 8.65 9.05 -5.27
C ILE A 131 8.51 10.51 -4.79
N GLU A 132 9.61 11.15 -4.34
CA GLU A 132 9.69 12.56 -3.89
C GLU A 132 9.57 13.62 -5.00
N VAL A 133 8.96 13.36 -6.16
CA VAL A 133 8.61 14.50 -7.04
C VAL A 133 7.60 15.42 -6.32
N GLU A 134 6.88 14.86 -5.33
CA GLU A 134 5.87 15.53 -4.51
C GLU A 134 6.27 15.66 -3.03
N ASN A 135 7.56 15.79 -2.67
CA ASN A 135 7.96 16.23 -1.32
C ASN A 135 7.76 17.75 -1.11
N LEU A 136 6.62 18.24 -1.58
CA LEU A 136 6.17 19.60 -1.31
C LEU A 136 5.49 19.58 0.06
N LYS A 137 5.90 20.50 0.93
CA LYS A 137 5.15 20.73 2.17
C LYS A 137 3.76 21.28 1.82
N GLU A 138 2.79 21.12 2.72
CA GLU A 138 1.42 21.62 2.55
C GLU A 138 1.38 23.06 2.02
N ASN A 139 2.22 23.94 2.59
CA ASN A 139 2.34 25.34 2.15
C ASN A 139 2.69 25.48 0.66
N SER A 140 3.51 24.59 0.12
CA SER A 140 3.87 24.59 -1.29
C SER A 140 2.70 24.19 -2.18
N TYR A 141 1.87 23.23 -1.74
CA TYR A 141 0.64 22.87 -2.46
C TYR A 141 -0.40 24.00 -2.44
N VAL A 142 -0.60 24.62 -1.29
CA VAL A 142 -1.46 25.81 -1.16
C VAL A 142 -0.96 26.92 -2.10
N SER A 143 0.35 27.18 -2.11
CA SER A 143 0.95 28.19 -2.98
C SER A 143 0.75 27.89 -4.47
N GLN A 144 0.98 26.64 -4.90
CA GLN A 144 0.74 26.23 -6.29
C GLN A 144 -0.73 26.35 -6.66
N ARG A 145 -1.63 26.00 -5.74
CA ARG A 145 -3.07 26.09 -5.97
C ARG A 145 -3.52 27.54 -6.16
N LEU A 146 -3.03 28.46 -5.34
CA LEU A 146 -3.29 29.90 -5.48
C LEU A 146 -2.81 30.42 -6.84
N VAL A 147 -1.61 30.04 -7.27
CA VAL A 147 -1.08 30.41 -8.60
C VAL A 147 -1.97 29.85 -9.72
N TYR A 148 -2.39 28.59 -9.61
CA TYR A 148 -3.26 27.97 -10.60
C TYR A 148 -4.63 28.63 -10.67
N ASP A 149 -5.27 28.88 -9.52
CA ASP A 149 -6.59 29.51 -9.46
C ASP A 149 -6.55 30.95 -10.00
N TYR A 150 -5.47 31.69 -9.74
CA TYR A 150 -5.23 33.01 -10.33
C TYR A 150 -4.92 32.95 -11.84
N ALA A 151 -4.15 31.97 -12.31
CA ALA A 151 -3.88 31.81 -13.74
C ALA A 151 -5.16 31.44 -14.52
N LYS A 152 -6.07 30.68 -13.88
CA LYS A 152 -7.33 30.25 -14.48
C LYS A 152 -8.34 31.39 -14.71
N THR A 153 -8.22 32.53 -14.02
CA THR A 153 -9.10 33.68 -14.28
C THR A 153 -8.87 34.29 -15.66
N TYR A 154 -7.71 34.05 -16.26
CA TYR A 154 -7.35 34.53 -17.58
C TYR A 154 -7.56 33.46 -18.65
N THR A 155 -8.06 33.86 -19.82
CA THR A 155 -8.31 32.93 -20.94
C THR A 155 -7.05 32.71 -21.78
N HIS A 156 -6.18 33.73 -21.87
CA HIS A 156 -4.91 33.66 -22.58
C HIS A 156 -3.75 34.05 -21.66
N LEU A 157 -2.60 33.38 -21.84
CA LEU A 157 -1.38 33.61 -21.05
C LEU A 157 -0.80 35.03 -21.23
N HIS A 158 -1.07 35.68 -22.35
CA HIS A 158 -0.55 37.01 -22.67
C HIS A 158 -1.35 38.14 -22.01
N ASP A 159 -2.53 37.84 -21.46
CA ASP A 159 -3.35 38.81 -20.71
C ASP A 159 -2.82 39.03 -19.29
N PHE A 160 -1.78 38.27 -18.90
CA PHE A 160 -1.20 38.34 -17.57
C PHE A 160 -0.28 39.54 -17.42
N GLU A 161 -0.75 40.58 -16.74
CA GLU A 161 0.07 41.73 -16.41
C GLU A 161 1.04 41.43 -15.25
N ILE A 162 2.34 41.38 -15.55
CA ILE A 162 3.38 41.20 -14.53
C ILE A 162 3.60 42.53 -13.80
N THR A 163 3.04 42.65 -12.60
CA THR A 163 3.19 43.85 -11.76
C THR A 163 4.61 43.99 -11.20
N ASN A 164 4.99 45.22 -10.85
CA ASN A 164 6.29 45.50 -10.23
C ASN A 164 6.46 44.81 -8.86
N ASP A 165 5.37 44.58 -8.13
CA ASP A 165 5.41 43.90 -6.84
C ASP A 165 5.71 42.40 -6.98
N MET A 166 5.20 41.76 -8.05
CA MET A 166 5.60 40.38 -8.38
C MET A 166 7.10 40.29 -8.64
N ARG A 167 7.68 41.25 -9.37
CA ARG A 167 9.13 41.30 -9.63
C ARG A 167 9.94 41.45 -8.34
N LYS A 168 9.52 42.33 -7.43
CA LYS A 168 10.12 42.48 -6.09
C LYS A 168 9.96 41.23 -5.23
N SER A 169 8.82 40.54 -5.34
CA SER A 169 8.57 39.30 -4.60
C SER A 169 9.51 38.19 -5.06
N VAL A 170 9.70 38.04 -6.37
CA VAL A 170 10.64 37.06 -6.95
C VAL A 170 12.08 37.39 -6.57
N SER A 171 12.50 38.66 -6.64
CA SER A 171 13.88 39.03 -6.28
C SER A 171 14.21 38.76 -4.80
N SER A 172 13.21 38.88 -3.92
CA SER A 172 13.35 38.56 -2.48
C SER A 172 13.09 37.09 -2.12
N ALA A 173 12.62 36.26 -3.06
CA ALA A 173 12.20 34.89 -2.78
C ALA A 173 13.35 34.02 -2.24
N ARG A 174 14.57 34.18 -2.77
CA ARG A 174 15.73 33.44 -2.28
C ARG A 174 16.06 33.80 -0.83
N LEU A 175 16.04 35.08 -0.49
CA LEU A 175 16.31 35.55 0.87
C LEU A 175 15.28 35.01 1.87
N LYS A 176 13.99 35.03 1.50
CA LYS A 176 12.90 34.45 2.31
C LYS A 176 13.09 32.96 2.53
N TYR A 177 13.55 32.24 1.50
CA TYR A 177 13.82 30.81 1.61
C TYR A 177 15.00 30.50 2.54
N GLU A 178 16.09 31.26 2.45
CA GLU A 178 17.24 31.13 3.37
C GLU A 178 16.79 31.35 4.82
N HIS A 179 16.03 32.43 5.08
CA HIS A 179 15.49 32.71 6.41
C HIS A 179 14.61 31.57 6.94
N TYR A 180 13.72 31.04 6.08
CA TYR A 180 12.89 29.88 6.43
C TYR A 180 13.74 28.65 6.80
N LEU A 181 14.82 28.37 6.06
CA LEU A 181 15.71 27.24 6.37
C LEU A 181 16.40 27.42 7.73
N GLU A 182 16.80 28.65 8.07
CA GLU A 182 17.39 28.95 9.38
C GLU A 182 16.38 28.73 10.51
N GLU A 183 15.15 29.23 10.36
CA GLU A 183 14.08 28.98 11.33
C GLU A 183 13.80 27.48 11.53
N GLN A 184 13.73 26.71 10.43
CA GLN A 184 13.53 25.26 10.50
C GLN A 184 14.68 24.55 11.22
N ARG A 185 15.93 24.96 11.00
CA ARG A 185 17.09 24.42 11.73
C ARG A 185 17.01 24.72 13.23
N GLN A 186 16.55 25.92 13.60
CA GLN A 186 16.40 26.27 15.03
C GLN A 186 15.27 25.49 15.68
N LEU A 187 14.11 25.35 15.01
CA LEU A 187 12.98 24.52 15.46
C LEU A 187 13.40 23.07 15.66
N GLN A 188 14.17 22.47 14.74
CA GLN A 188 14.65 21.10 14.91
C GLN A 188 15.56 20.94 16.13
N LYS A 189 16.44 21.91 16.39
CA LYS A 189 17.30 21.91 17.59
C LYS A 189 16.48 22.00 18.87
N THR A 190 15.48 22.87 18.93
CA THR A 190 14.63 23.03 20.12
C THR A 190 13.73 21.82 20.36
N THR A 191 13.10 21.28 19.31
CA THR A 191 12.28 20.05 19.42
C THR A 191 13.13 18.85 19.83
N SER A 192 14.34 18.70 19.30
CA SER A 192 15.24 17.61 19.72
C SER A 192 15.65 17.73 21.18
N ALA A 193 15.90 18.94 21.67
CA ALA A 193 16.19 19.20 23.08
C ALA A 193 14.98 18.93 23.99
N GLN A 194 13.78 19.33 23.56
CA GLN A 194 12.53 19.07 24.29
C GLN A 194 12.19 17.58 24.34
N ASN A 195 12.36 16.85 23.23
CA ASN A 195 12.12 15.41 23.18
C ASN A 195 13.09 14.65 24.09
N LYS A 196 14.37 15.04 24.11
CA LYS A 196 15.35 14.48 25.08
C LYS A 196 14.92 14.71 26.52
N ARG A 197 14.41 15.91 26.85
CA ARG A 197 13.91 16.21 28.20
C ARG A 197 12.65 15.41 28.56
N LYS A 198 11.72 15.23 27.62
CA LYS A 198 10.51 14.41 27.84
C LYS A 198 10.86 12.94 28.09
N LEU A 199 11.79 12.38 27.31
CA LEU A 199 12.23 11.00 27.49
C LEU A 199 12.85 10.77 28.88
N VAL A 200 13.70 11.69 29.35
CA VAL A 200 14.28 11.61 30.70
C VAL A 200 13.21 11.69 31.79
N LEU A 201 12.21 12.57 31.64
CA LEU A 201 11.11 12.68 32.62
C LEU A 201 10.20 11.44 32.63
N GLU A 202 9.96 10.82 31.47
CA GLU A 202 9.21 9.57 31.37
C GLU A 202 9.98 8.40 32.01
N GLU A 203 11.31 8.34 31.84
CA GLU A 203 12.18 7.36 32.51
C GLU A 203 12.19 7.55 34.03
N GLU A 204 12.27 8.78 34.52
CA GLU A 204 12.18 9.10 35.95
C GLU A 204 10.81 8.72 36.54
N GLU A 205 9.70 9.02 35.87
CA GLU A 205 8.35 8.65 36.35
C GLU A 205 8.14 7.13 36.46
N VAL A 206 8.72 6.34 35.56
CA VAL A 206 8.67 4.87 35.63
C VAL A 206 9.44 4.35 36.85
N LEU A 207 10.59 4.94 37.14
CA LEU A 207 11.42 4.53 38.29
C LEU A 207 10.70 4.78 39.63
N TYR A 208 9.97 5.88 39.76
CA TYR A 208 9.23 6.22 41.00
C TYR A 208 7.94 5.40 41.21
N ARG A 209 7.48 4.66 40.21
CA ARG A 209 6.27 3.81 40.30
C ARG A 209 6.57 2.34 40.61
N THR A 210 7.84 1.98 40.80
CA THR A 210 8.30 0.61 41.13
C THR A 210 8.79 0.56 42.57
#